data_AF-A0A521ZZE3-F1
#
_entry.id   AF-A0A521ZZE3-F1
#
_cell.length_a   1.000
_cell.length_b   1.000
_cell.length_c   1.000
_cell.angle_alpha   90.00
_cell.angle_beta   90.00
_cell.angle_gamma   90.00
#
_symmetry.space_group_name_H-M   'P 1'
#
loop_
_entity.id
_entity.type
_entity.pdbx_description
1 polymer ?
#
loop_
_entity_poly.entity_id
_entity_poly.type
_entity_poly.pdbx_seq_one_letter_code
_entity_poly.pdbx_strand_id
1 'polypeptide(L)'
;MKSKFKIIALTAIATTIMWAFLVAGFFWWAGKSPSSADRVHMEFLQEPGTLGTVEMRNPKTQAVLIAIEQLPTDAGITGRVQLARQQLSAGGSVRIGVREVSEDKK
;
A
#
# COMPACT_ATOMS: atom_id res chain seq x y z
N MET A 1 -16.57 -11.14 53.32
CA MET A 1 -16.93 -10.51 52.02
C MET A 1 -15.75 -9.85 51.29
N LYS A 2 -14.80 -9.21 51.99
CA LYS A 2 -13.67 -8.47 51.37
C LYS A 2 -12.69 -9.33 50.52
N SER A 3 -12.46 -10.61 50.84
CA SER A 3 -11.52 -11.45 50.05
C SER A 3 -12.11 -11.94 48.74
N LYS A 4 -13.41 -12.24 48.68
CA LYS A 4 -14.10 -12.67 47.45
C LYS A 4 -14.08 -11.58 46.38
N PHE A 5 -14.27 -10.33 46.78
CA PHE A 5 -14.16 -9.17 45.88
C PHE A 5 -12.73 -8.98 45.33
N LYS A 6 -11.70 -9.20 46.16
CA LYS A 6 -10.30 -9.16 45.71
C LYS A 6 -10.01 -10.24 44.67
N ILE A 7 -10.54 -11.46 44.86
CA ILE A 7 -10.34 -12.57 43.91
C ILE A 7 -11.01 -12.24 42.57
N ILE A 8 -12.26 -11.75 42.58
CA ILE A 8 -12.97 -11.37 41.37
C ILE A 8 -12.24 -10.25 40.61
N ALA A 9 -11.80 -9.21 41.32
CA ALA A 9 -11.04 -8.11 40.72
C ALA A 9 -9.71 -8.59 40.13
N LEU A 10 -8.98 -9.46 40.84
CA LEU A 10 -7.73 -10.02 40.36
C LEU A 10 -7.93 -10.88 39.11
N THR A 11 -8.97 -11.72 39.09
CA THR A 11 -9.29 -12.53 37.90
C THR A 11 -9.72 -11.67 36.71
N ALA A 12 -10.45 -10.58 36.93
CA ALA A 12 -10.86 -9.68 35.84
C ALA A 12 -9.65 -8.98 35.22
N ILE A 13 -8.71 -8.50 36.05
CA ILE A 13 -7.47 -7.87 35.59
C ILE A 13 -6.60 -8.88 34.82
N ALA A 14 -6.41 -10.08 35.37
CA ALA A 14 -5.62 -11.13 34.74
C ALA A 14 -6.20 -11.53 33.37
N THR A 15 -7.52 -11.70 33.29
CA THR A 15 -8.20 -12.04 32.02
C THR A 15 -8.05 -10.92 30.99
N THR A 16 -8.17 -9.66 31.43
CA THR A 16 -8.00 -8.49 30.53
C THR A 16 -6.58 -8.39 29.98
N ILE A 17 -5.58 -8.57 30.84
CA ILE A 17 -4.16 -8.56 30.43
C ILE A 17 -3.87 -9.71 29.45
N MET A 18 -4.41 -10.90 29.72
CA MET A 18 -4.27 -12.06 28.84
C MET A 18 -4.81 -11.77 27.43
N TRP A 19 -6.02 -11.20 27.32
CA TRP A 19 -6.59 -10.84 26.02
C TRP A 19 -5.79 -9.74 25.30
N ALA A 20 -5.30 -8.74 26.04
CA ALA A 20 -4.46 -7.70 25.46
C ALA A 20 -3.18 -8.28 24.84
N PHE A 21 -2.51 -9.22 25.53
CA PHE A 21 -1.32 -9.89 25.00
C PHE A 21 -1.63 -10.82 23.82
N LEU A 22 -2.77 -11.53 23.83
CA LEU A 22 -3.18 -12.38 22.71
C LEU A 22 -3.46 -11.54 21.46
N VAL A 23 -4.16 -10.42 21.59
CA VAL A 23 -4.45 -9.51 20.47
C VAL A 23 -3.18 -8.86 19.95
N ALA A 24 -2.32 -8.35 20.84
CA ALA A 24 -1.04 -7.77 20.45
C ALA A 24 -0.12 -8.80 19.77
N GLY A 25 -0.07 -10.03 20.31
CA GLY A 25 0.68 -11.14 19.72
C GLY A 25 0.15 -11.55 18.35
N PHE A 26 -1.17 -11.58 18.19
CA PHE A 26 -1.82 -11.87 16.90
C PHE A 26 -1.49 -10.80 15.86
N PHE A 27 -1.59 -9.51 16.19
CA PHE A 27 -1.22 -8.43 15.26
C PHE A 27 0.28 -8.37 14.99
N TRP A 28 1.13 -8.70 15.98
CA TRP A 28 2.57 -8.79 15.78
C TRP A 28 2.95 -9.93 14.83
N TRP A 29 2.27 -11.08 14.93
CA TRP A 29 2.51 -12.22 14.07
C TRP A 29 1.88 -12.05 12.68
N ALA A 30 0.64 -11.57 12.60
CA ALA A 30 -0.05 -11.27 11.35
C ALA A 30 0.61 -10.09 10.59
N GLY A 31 1.17 -9.11 11.30
CA GLY A 31 1.91 -7.98 10.75
C GLY A 31 3.30 -8.32 10.21
N LYS A 32 3.84 -9.51 10.53
CA LYS A 32 5.06 -10.05 9.90
C LYS A 32 4.82 -10.61 8.50
N SER A 33 3.58 -10.65 8.03
CA SER A 33 3.30 -11.00 6.64
C SER A 33 3.85 -9.89 5.72
N PRO A 34 4.73 -10.20 4.74
CA PRO A 34 5.31 -9.22 3.83
C PRO A 34 4.26 -8.76 2.83
N SER A 35 3.34 -7.90 3.25
CA SER A 35 2.26 -7.41 2.39
C SER A 35 1.81 -6.03 2.83
N SER A 36 2.69 -5.05 2.72
CA SER A 36 2.37 -3.62 2.52
C SER A 36 3.63 -2.79 2.32
N ALA A 37 4.69 -3.06 3.09
CA ALA A 37 5.93 -2.28 3.06
C ALA A 37 6.83 -2.54 1.83
N ASP A 38 6.60 -3.65 1.13
CA ASP A 38 7.35 -4.05 -0.07
C ASP A 38 6.61 -3.72 -1.37
N ARG A 39 5.46 -3.02 -1.25
CA ARG A 39 4.69 -2.51 -2.38
C ARG A 39 5.16 -1.08 -2.65
N VAL A 40 5.44 -0.81 -3.92
CA VAL A 40 5.75 0.52 -4.46
C VAL A 40 4.86 1.56 -3.77
N HIS A 41 5.47 2.49 -3.02
CA HIS A 41 4.73 3.59 -2.40
C HIS A 41 4.19 4.48 -3.51
N MET A 42 2.87 4.50 -3.70
CA MET A 42 2.19 5.32 -4.69
C MET A 42 1.65 6.55 -3.98
N GLU A 43 2.26 7.70 -4.21
CA GLU A 43 1.76 8.98 -3.72
C GLU A 43 1.05 9.69 -4.87
N PHE A 44 -0.22 10.04 -4.64
CA PHE A 44 -1.01 10.83 -5.58
C PHE A 44 -0.69 12.31 -5.35
N LEU A 45 0.20 12.85 -6.17
CA LEU A 45 0.54 14.27 -6.14
C LEU A 45 -0.41 15.01 -7.09
N GLN A 46 -1.09 16.05 -6.60
CA GLN A 46 -1.84 16.97 -7.45
C GLN A 46 -0.87 18.02 -8.00
N GLU A 47 -0.38 17.83 -9.23
CA GLU A 47 0.39 18.84 -9.95
C GLU A 47 -0.55 19.66 -10.87
N PRO A 48 -0.47 21.02 -10.86
CA PRO A 48 -1.30 21.87 -11.72
C PRO A 48 -1.14 21.51 -13.21
N GLY A 49 -2.26 21.36 -13.94
CA GLY A 49 -2.23 21.01 -15.36
C GLY A 49 -2.07 19.50 -15.65
N THR A 50 -2.14 18.65 -14.62
CA THR A 50 -2.20 17.19 -14.76
C THR A 50 -3.55 16.68 -14.28
N LEU A 51 -4.11 15.67 -14.95
CA LEU A 51 -5.27 14.90 -14.50
C LEU A 51 -4.92 14.03 -13.28
N GLY A 52 -3.64 13.69 -13.12
CA GLY A 52 -3.11 13.03 -11.94
C GLY A 52 -1.64 12.68 -12.10
N THR A 53 -0.91 12.62 -10.99
CA THR A 53 0.49 12.19 -10.96
C THR A 53 0.66 11.04 -9.99
N VAL A 54 1.40 10.02 -10.43
CA VAL A 54 1.77 8.85 -9.62
C VAL A 54 3.28 8.81 -9.47
N GLU A 55 3.78 8.86 -8.23
CA GLU A 55 5.17 8.56 -7.93
C GLU A 55 5.34 7.06 -7.63
N MET A 56 6.35 6.43 -8.21
CA MET A 56 6.73 5.04 -7.96
C MET A 56 8.17 5.01 -7.50
N ARG A 57 8.43 4.41 -6.33
CA ARG A 57 9.78 4.20 -5.80
C ARG A 57 10.13 2.72 -5.80
N ASN A 58 11.36 2.39 -6.24
CA ASN A 58 11.91 1.05 -6.13
C ASN A 58 12.59 0.87 -4.76
N PRO A 59 11.99 0.15 -3.79
CA PRO A 59 12.62 -0.09 -2.50
C PRO A 59 13.75 -1.14 -2.57
N LYS A 60 13.92 -1.82 -3.71
CA LYS A 60 14.86 -2.93 -3.86
C LYS A 60 16.28 -2.41 -4.10
N THR A 61 17.24 -3.23 -3.68
CA THR A 61 18.69 -3.02 -3.87
C THR A 61 19.17 -3.32 -5.29
N GLN A 62 18.28 -3.78 -6.17
CA GLN A 62 18.56 -4.09 -7.57
C GLN A 62 17.65 -3.30 -8.49
N ALA A 63 18.09 -3.09 -9.73
CA ALA A 63 17.29 -2.44 -10.75
C ALA A 63 16.06 -3.29 -11.11
N VAL A 64 14.92 -2.63 -11.32
CA VAL A 64 13.66 -3.28 -11.69
C VAL A 64 13.12 -2.68 -12.98
N LEU A 65 12.49 -3.51 -13.80
CA LEU A 65 11.78 -3.06 -14.98
C LEU A 65 10.33 -2.80 -14.62
N ILE A 66 9.85 -1.57 -14.83
CA ILE A 66 8.45 -1.20 -14.65
C ILE A 66 7.77 -1.10 -16.01
N ALA A 67 6.54 -1.58 -16.09
CA ALA A 67 5.66 -1.43 -17.24
C ALA A 67 4.44 -0.61 -16.82
N ILE A 68 4.12 0.41 -17.61
CA ILE A 68 2.89 1.18 -17.45
C ILE A 68 1.86 0.52 -18.37
N GLU A 69 0.79 0.00 -17.80
CA GLU A 69 -0.26 -0.72 -18.53
C GLU A 69 -1.59 0.03 -18.38
N GLN A 70 -2.32 0.18 -19.49
CA GLN A 70 -3.71 0.58 -19.46
C GLN A 70 -4.56 -0.65 -19.09
N LEU A 71 -5.33 -0.52 -18.02
CA LEU A 71 -6.28 -1.53 -17.59
C LEU A 71 -7.63 -1.29 -18.30
N PRO A 72 -8.33 -2.36 -18.70
CA PRO A 72 -9.66 -2.24 -19.26
C PRO A 72 -10.62 -1.79 -18.16
N THR A 73 -11.41 -0.75 -18.44
CA THR A 73 -12.45 -0.22 -17.55
C THR A 73 -13.78 -0.93 -17.70
N ASP A 74 -14.02 -1.60 -18.83
CA ASP A 74 -15.26 -2.31 -19.11
C ASP A 74 -15.14 -3.81 -18.84
N ALA A 75 -16.16 -4.36 -18.18
CA ALA A 75 -16.21 -5.77 -17.76
C ALA A 75 -16.16 -6.80 -18.92
N GLY A 76 -16.22 -6.36 -20.17
CA GLY A 76 -16.15 -7.22 -21.36
C GLY A 76 -14.83 -7.15 -22.14
N ILE A 77 -13.92 -6.23 -21.80
CA ILE A 77 -12.67 -6.06 -22.53
C ILE A 77 -11.57 -6.83 -21.80
N THR A 78 -11.05 -7.88 -22.44
CA THR A 78 -9.89 -8.63 -21.94
C THR A 78 -8.65 -8.22 -22.69
N GLY A 79 -7.69 -7.64 -21.97
CA GLY A 79 -6.41 -7.23 -22.54
C GLY A 79 -5.80 -6.09 -21.76
N ARG A 80 -4.48 -6.14 -21.57
CA ARG A 80 -3.70 -5.03 -21.04
C ARG A 80 -2.90 -4.43 -22.18
N VAL A 81 -2.97 -3.12 -22.35
CA VAL A 81 -2.16 -2.43 -23.35
C VAL A 81 -0.96 -1.82 -22.61
N GLN A 82 0.24 -2.29 -22.94
CA GLN A 82 1.45 -1.69 -22.39
C GLN A 82 1.69 -0.33 -23.07
N LEU A 83 1.62 0.74 -22.29
CA LEU A 83 1.82 2.12 -22.75
C LEU A 83 3.30 2.51 -22.72
N ALA A 84 4.03 2.07 -21.69
CA ALA A 84 5.44 2.39 -21.55
C ALA A 84 6.21 1.31 -20.79
N ARG A 85 7.55 1.36 -20.92
CA ARG A 85 8.49 0.53 -20.17
C ARG A 85 9.66 1.37 -19.73
N GLN A 86 10.01 1.29 -18.45
CA GLN A 86 11.14 2.02 -17.90
C GLN A 86 11.92 1.16 -16.94
N GLN A 87 13.25 1.29 -16.94
CA GLN A 87 14.10 0.67 -15.95
C GLN A 87 14.29 1.64 -14.78
N LEU A 88 14.01 1.18 -13.57
CA LEU A 88 14.26 1.90 -12.34
C LEU A 88 15.50 1.34 -11.66
N SER A 89 16.45 2.21 -11.35
CA SER A 89 17.64 1.84 -10.57
C SER A 89 17.26 1.44 -9.14
N ALA A 90 18.19 0.78 -8.45
CA ALA A 90 18.06 0.46 -7.04
C ALA A 90 17.84 1.74 -6.21
N GLY A 91 16.79 1.77 -5.38
CA GLY A 91 16.44 2.94 -4.57
C GLY A 91 15.88 4.15 -5.35
N GLY A 92 15.83 4.08 -6.68
CA GLY A 92 15.37 5.17 -7.54
C GLY A 92 13.85 5.37 -7.50
N SER A 93 13.39 6.55 -7.95
CA SER A 93 11.97 6.85 -8.15
C SER A 93 11.69 7.38 -9.55
N VAL A 94 10.45 7.24 -9.98
CA VAL A 94 9.89 7.86 -11.20
C VAL A 94 8.56 8.51 -10.85
N ARG A 95 8.28 9.65 -11.49
CA ARG A 95 6.94 10.25 -11.49
C ARG A 95 6.33 10.16 -12.87
N ILE A 96 5.07 9.75 -12.92
CA ILE A 96 4.29 9.63 -14.14
C ILE A 96 3.09 10.56 -14.00
N GLY A 97 3.09 11.63 -14.80
CA GLY A 97 1.98 12.57 -14.90
C GLY A 97 1.09 12.24 -16.10
N VAL A 98 -0.22 12.28 -15.90
CA VAL A 98 -1.22 12.20 -16.97
C VAL A 98 -1.79 13.60 -17.16
N ARG A 99 -1.81 14.11 -18.39
CA ARG A 99 -2.39 15.42 -18.70
C ARG A 99 -3.31 15.32 -19.92
N GLU A 100 -4.33 16.17 -19.95
CA GLU A 100 -5.13 16.36 -21.15
C GLU A 100 -4.27 17.09 -22.19
N VAL A 101 -4.26 16.56 -23.42
CA VAL A 101 -3.64 17.22 -24.56
C VAL A 101 -4.75 17.41 -25.58
N SER A 102 -5.19 18.66 -25.77
CA SER A 102 -6.11 18.99 -26.85
C SER A 102 -5.35 18.85 -28.18
N GLU A 103 -5.82 17.98 -29.07
CA GLU A 103 -5.39 18.03 -30.45
C GLU A 103 -6.01 19.29 -31.08
N ASP A 104 -5.20 20.32 -31.27
CA ASP A 104 -5.58 21.43 -32.14
C ASP A 104 -5.85 20.86 -33.54
N LYS A 105 -7.12 20.88 -33.95
CA LYS A 105 -7.52 20.57 -35.32
C LYS A 105 -6.92 21.64 -36.24
N LYS A 106 -5.82 21.29 -36.90
CA LYS A 106 -5.36 21.99 -38.10
C LYS A 106 -6.25 21.67 -39.29
#